data_AF-S4NV07-F1
#
_entry.id   AF-S4NV07-F1
#
_cell.length_a   1.000
_cell.length_b   1.000
_cell.length_c   1.000
_cell.angle_alpha   90.00
_cell.angle_beta   90.00
_cell.angle_gamma   90.00
#
_symmetry.space_group_name_H-M   'P 1'
#
loop_
_entity.id
_entity.type
_entity.pdbx_description
1 polymer ?
#
loop_
_entity_poly.entity_id
_entity_poly.type
_entity_poly.pdbx_seq_one_letter_code
_entity_poly.pdbx_strand_id
1 'polypeptide(L)'
;MERDHNGYRVYKTNDLNWIYLAKSLRGAGLSIESLIEFATLARKGGAVRSAQKDILHEQLTTLNEKLAEMKETQALLQYKIDTFDDHLAKFDSGEMNKDNAEELWKKPFLKHDKGEK
;
A
#
# COMPACT_ATOMS: atom_id res chain seq x y z
N MET A 1 10.34 -30.75 -1.29
CA MET A 1 9.26 -30.57 -0.30
C MET A 1 9.04 -31.91 0.35
N GLU A 2 9.22 -31.99 1.67
CA GLU A 2 9.10 -33.23 2.43
C GLU A 2 7.62 -33.58 2.62
N ARG A 3 7.31 -34.88 2.60
CA ARG A 3 5.97 -35.42 2.88
C ARG A 3 6.08 -36.51 3.93
N ASP A 4 5.09 -36.60 4.82
CA ASP A 4 5.03 -37.66 5.81
C ASP A 4 4.59 -39.00 5.18
N HIS A 5 4.53 -40.05 6.01
CA HIS A 5 4.14 -41.40 5.59
C HIS A 5 2.71 -41.49 5.03
N ASN A 6 1.84 -40.52 5.33
CA ASN A 6 0.47 -40.43 4.82
C ASN A 6 0.37 -39.50 3.59
N GLY A 7 1.49 -38.95 3.12
CA GLY A 7 1.56 -38.06 1.97
C GLY A 7 1.26 -36.59 2.27
N TYR A 8 1.06 -36.20 3.53
CA TYR A 8 0.85 -34.80 3.91
C TYR A 8 2.15 -34.00 3.83
N ARG A 9 2.04 -32.72 3.48
CA ARG A 9 3.18 -31.80 3.43
C ARG A 9 3.71 -31.53 4.82
N VAL A 10 5.00 -31.72 5.03
CA VAL A 10 5.69 -31.34 6.27
C VAL A 10 6.32 -29.97 6.07
N TYR A 11 5.76 -28.95 6.74
CA TYR A 11 6.25 -27.58 6.67
C TYR A 11 7.32 -27.33 7.73
N LYS A 12 8.47 -26.81 7.31
CA LYS A 12 9.54 -26.33 8.20
C LYS A 12 9.39 -24.84 8.44
N THR A 13 10.05 -24.31 9.47
CA THR A 13 10.04 -22.88 9.79
C THR A 13 10.41 -22.00 8.60
N ASN A 14 11.38 -22.43 7.77
CA ASN A 14 11.73 -21.68 6.57
C ASN A 14 10.55 -21.60 5.58
N ASP A 15 9.80 -22.67 5.39
CA ASP A 15 8.60 -22.66 4.52
C ASP A 15 7.53 -21.72 5.09
N LEU A 16 7.33 -21.75 6.41
CA LEU A 16 6.39 -20.86 7.10
C LEU A 16 6.79 -19.39 6.97
N ASN A 17 8.08 -19.06 7.07
CA ASN A 17 8.59 -17.70 6.87
C ASN A 17 8.31 -17.19 5.45
N TRP A 18 8.50 -18.04 4.43
CA TRP A 18 8.18 -17.69 3.05
C TRP A 18 6.69 -17.44 2.84
N ILE A 19 5.83 -18.28 3.43
CA ILE A 19 4.37 -18.08 3.40
C ILE A 19 4.00 -16.78 4.09
N TYR A 20 4.59 -16.51 5.26
CA TYR A 20 4.32 -15.28 6.02
C TYR A 20 4.72 -14.03 5.24
N LEU A 21 5.91 -14.02 4.63
CA LEU A 21 6.39 -12.91 3.81
C LEU A 21 5.46 -12.67 2.61
N ALA A 22 5.15 -13.73 1.85
CA ALA A 22 4.27 -13.62 0.68
C ALA A 22 2.88 -13.13 1.06
N LYS A 23 2.30 -13.66 2.14
CA LYS A 23 0.99 -13.23 2.66
C LYS A 23 1.01 -11.76 3.09
N SER A 24 2.06 -11.32 3.78
CA SER A 24 2.18 -9.96 4.28
C SER A 24 2.31 -8.94 3.14
N LEU A 25 3.19 -9.21 2.18
CA LEU A 25 3.40 -8.33 1.03
C LEU A 25 2.17 -8.26 0.13
N ARG A 26 1.49 -9.40 -0.12
CA ARG A 26 0.20 -9.42 -0.82
C ARG A 26 -0.88 -8.65 -0.07
N GLY A 27 -0.95 -8.80 1.26
CA GLY A 27 -1.90 -8.09 2.11
C GLY A 27 -1.70 -6.57 2.07
N ALA A 28 -0.46 -6.12 1.88
CA ALA A 28 -0.12 -4.71 1.67
C ALA A 28 -0.37 -4.21 0.22
N GLY A 29 -0.98 -5.04 -0.63
CA GLY A 29 -1.33 -4.69 -2.01
C GLY A 29 -0.16 -4.73 -2.99
N LEU A 30 0.92 -5.44 -2.69
CA LEU A 30 2.05 -5.59 -3.62
C LEU A 30 1.75 -6.65 -4.70
N SER A 31 2.39 -6.49 -5.86
CA SER A 31 2.18 -7.30 -7.06
C SER A 31 2.50 -8.79 -6.81
N ILE A 32 1.69 -9.69 -7.37
CA ILE A 32 2.01 -11.13 -7.31
C ILE A 32 3.18 -11.47 -8.23
N GLU A 33 3.31 -10.73 -9.34
CA GLU A 33 4.39 -10.86 -10.31
C GLU A 33 5.75 -10.59 -9.64
N SER A 34 5.89 -9.49 -8.89
CA SER A 34 7.13 -9.18 -8.17
C SER A 34 7.49 -10.24 -7.11
N LEU A 35 6.49 -10.84 -6.46
CA LEU A 35 6.71 -11.92 -5.49
C LEU A 35 7.11 -13.24 -6.17
N ILE A 36 6.55 -13.54 -7.34
CA ILE A 36 6.94 -14.69 -8.16
C ILE A 36 8.40 -14.53 -8.61
N GLU A 37 8.78 -13.33 -9.06
CA GLU A 37 10.15 -13.03 -9.48
C GLU A 37 11.13 -13.18 -8.32
N PHE A 38 10.83 -12.55 -7.17
CA PHE A 38 11.61 -12.69 -5.94
C PHE A 38 11.80 -14.16 -5.53
N ALA A 39 10.72 -14.95 -5.51
CA ALA A 39 10.78 -16.37 -5.17
C ALA A 39 11.55 -17.21 -6.21
N THR A 40 11.51 -16.81 -7.48
CA THR A 40 12.24 -17.48 -8.57
C THR A 40 13.74 -17.24 -8.43
N LEU A 41 14.17 -16.02 -8.14
CA LEU A 41 15.58 -15.69 -7.89
C LEU A 41 16.10 -16.36 -6.62
N ALA A 42 15.30 -16.45 -5.57
CA ALA A 42 15.64 -17.13 -4.32
C ALA A 42 16.06 -18.60 -4.52
N ARG A 43 15.43 -19.29 -5.48
CA ARG A 43 15.73 -20.70 -5.81
C ARG A 43 17.03 -20.87 -6.60
N LYS A 44 17.48 -19.85 -7.33
CA LYS A 44 18.70 -19.90 -8.16
C LYS A 44 19.98 -19.70 -7.33
N GLY A 45 19.91 -18.92 -6.25
CA GLY A 45 21.06 -18.68 -5.35
C GLY A 45 22.25 -17.97 -6.04
N GLY A 46 23.36 -17.82 -5.31
CA GLY A 46 24.61 -17.29 -5.89
C GLY A 46 24.51 -15.85 -6.41
N ALA A 47 24.89 -15.66 -7.69
CA ALA A 47 25.05 -14.35 -8.35
C ALA A 47 23.76 -13.50 -8.44
N VAL A 48 22.57 -14.09 -8.20
CA VAL A 48 21.29 -13.35 -8.28
C VAL A 48 20.83 -12.73 -6.96
N ARG A 49 21.64 -12.82 -5.89
CA ARG A 49 21.29 -12.23 -4.58
C ARG A 49 21.10 -10.72 -4.62
N SER A 50 21.84 -10.01 -5.49
CA SER A 50 21.65 -8.56 -5.68
C SER A 50 20.27 -8.27 -6.26
N ALA A 51 19.96 -8.86 -7.42
CA ALA A 51 18.66 -8.68 -8.07
C ALA A 51 17.48 -9.07 -7.15
N GLN A 52 17.65 -10.13 -6.36
CA GLN A 52 16.64 -10.53 -5.37
C GLN A 52 16.41 -9.42 -4.31
N LYS A 53 17.48 -8.76 -3.85
CA LYS A 53 17.38 -7.66 -2.88
C LYS A 53 16.81 -6.40 -3.53
N ASP A 54 17.13 -6.13 -4.79
CA ASP A 54 16.64 -4.97 -5.54
C ASP A 54 15.11 -5.02 -5.67
N ILE A 55 14.52 -6.19 -5.93
CA ILE A 55 13.06 -6.37 -5.92
C ILE A 55 12.46 -5.94 -4.57
N LEU A 56 13.07 -6.33 -3.44
CA LEU A 56 12.57 -5.93 -2.12
C LEU A 56 12.66 -4.41 -1.90
N HIS A 57 13.70 -3.76 -2.43
CA HIS A 57 13.81 -2.30 -2.39
C HIS A 57 12.73 -1.62 -3.21
N GLU A 58 12.46 -2.09 -4.43
CA GLU A 58 11.37 -1.58 -5.27
C GLU A 58 10.01 -1.74 -4.58
N GLN A 59 9.74 -2.93 -4.02
CA GLN A 59 8.49 -3.16 -3.29
C GLN A 59 8.35 -2.27 -2.05
N LEU A 60 9.45 -1.99 -1.35
CA LEU A 60 9.46 -1.06 -0.21
C LEU A 60 9.15 0.38 -0.68
N THR A 61 9.71 0.83 -1.81
CA THR A 61 9.40 2.12 -2.40
C THR A 61 7.91 2.23 -2.74
N THR A 62 7.36 1.25 -3.44
CA THR A 62 5.92 1.20 -3.76
C THR A 62 5.04 1.21 -2.51
N LEU A 63 5.44 0.48 -1.46
CA LEU A 63 4.70 0.49 -0.19
C LEU A 63 4.72 1.88 0.47
N ASN A 64 5.86 2.56 0.45
CA ASN A 64 5.99 3.90 1.02
C ASN A 64 5.16 4.94 0.26
N GLU A 65 5.08 4.84 -1.07
CA GLU A 65 4.22 5.68 -1.91
C GLU A 65 2.74 5.49 -1.52
N LYS A 66 2.28 4.24 -1.45
CA LYS A 66 0.91 3.93 -0.99
C LYS A 66 0.61 4.44 0.41
N LEU A 67 1.57 4.31 1.33
CA LEU A 67 1.41 4.85 2.69
C LEU A 67 1.31 6.38 2.70
N ALA A 68 2.01 7.08 1.81
CA ALA A 68 1.89 8.52 1.68
C ALA A 68 0.49 8.91 1.16
N GLU A 69 0.01 8.26 0.10
CA GLU A 69 -1.34 8.47 -0.44
C GLU A 69 -2.45 8.18 0.60
N MET A 70 -2.30 7.09 1.36
CA MET A 70 -3.24 6.73 2.43
C MET A 70 -3.25 7.78 3.55
N LYS A 71 -2.10 8.36 3.90
CA LYS A 71 -2.03 9.42 4.91
C LYS A 71 -2.70 10.71 4.43
N GLU A 72 -2.54 11.07 3.17
CA GLU A 72 -3.22 12.23 2.58
C GLU A 72 -4.75 12.02 2.54
N THR A 73 -5.18 10.83 2.14
CA THR A 73 -6.60 10.43 2.15
C THR A 73 -7.17 10.46 3.56
N GLN A 74 -6.42 9.96 4.54
CA GLN A 74 -6.79 10.02 5.95
C GLN A 74 -6.94 11.46 6.45
N ALA A 75 -6.01 12.35 6.09
CA ALA A 75 -6.08 13.76 6.48
C ALA A 75 -7.31 14.46 5.88
N LEU A 76 -7.63 14.19 4.61
CA LEU A 76 -8.83 14.71 3.97
C LEU A 76 -10.11 14.20 4.64
N LEU A 77 -10.16 12.91 4.97
CA LEU A 77 -11.31 12.32 5.65
C LEU A 77 -11.49 12.92 7.04
N GLN A 78 -10.40 13.09 7.79
CA GLN A 78 -10.44 13.73 9.10
C GLN A 78 -10.96 15.16 8.99
N TYR A 79 -10.43 15.95 8.05
CA TYR A 79 -10.92 17.31 7.80
C TYR A 79 -12.42 17.35 7.48
N LYS A 80 -12.91 16.40 6.67
CA LYS A 80 -14.33 16.32 6.32
C LYS A 80 -15.22 15.95 7.50
N ILE A 81 -14.73 15.10 8.40
CA ILE A 81 -15.43 14.79 9.65
C ILE A 81 -15.45 16.02 10.55
N ASP A 82 -14.31 16.68 10.76
CA ASP A 82 -14.17 17.82 11.67
C ASP A 82 -15.01 19.03 11.24
N THR A 83 -15.25 19.20 9.94
CA THR A 83 -16.00 20.34 9.37
C THR A 83 -17.42 19.98 8.94
N PHE A 84 -17.88 18.75 9.18
CA PHE A 84 -19.13 18.24 8.63
C PHE A 84 -20.34 19.09 9.05
N ASP A 85 -20.51 19.30 10.35
CA ASP A 85 -21.68 20.01 10.89
C ASP A 85 -21.70 21.49 10.51
N ASP A 86 -20.55 22.16 10.54
CA ASP A 86 -20.40 23.56 10.12
C ASP A 86 -20.71 23.73 8.64
N HIS A 87 -20.24 22.82 7.79
CA HIS A 87 -20.55 22.85 6.36
C HIS A 87 -22.04 22.58 6.10
N LEU A 88 -22.66 21.66 6.85
CA LEU A 88 -24.08 21.38 6.74
C LEU A 88 -24.91 22.61 7.11
N ALA A 89 -24.61 23.27 8.23
CA ALA A 89 -25.30 24.49 8.65
C ALA A 89 -25.18 25.62 7.62
N LYS A 90 -24.00 25.82 7.04
CA LYS A 90 -23.78 26.82 5.97
C LYS A 90 -24.50 26.48 4.68
N PHE A 91 -24.64 25.20 4.37
CA PHE A 91 -25.42 24.76 3.21
C PHE A 91 -26.91 25.01 3.42
N ASP A 92 -27.43 24.67 4.60
CA ASP A 92 -28.83 24.87 4.96
C ASP A 92 -29.20 26.37 5.05
N SER A 93 -28.28 27.23 5.50
CA SER A 93 -28.48 28.69 5.52
C SER A 93 -28.28 29.35 4.15
N GLY A 94 -27.75 28.63 3.16
CA GLY A 94 -27.42 29.15 1.83
C GLY A 94 -26.13 29.97 1.77
N GLU A 95 -25.40 30.12 2.88
CA GLU A 95 -24.08 30.75 2.94
C GLU A 95 -23.05 30.01 2.08
N MET A 96 -23.16 28.69 2.00
CA MET A 96 -22.37 27.84 1.11
C MET A 96 -23.27 27.17 0.07
N ASN A 97 -22.88 27.29 -1.20
CA ASN A 97 -23.57 26.73 -2.34
C ASN A 97 -22.56 26.23 -3.39
N LYS A 98 -23.05 25.81 -4.56
CA LYS A 98 -22.19 25.24 -5.62
C LYS A 98 -21.19 26.22 -6.21
N ASP A 99 -21.47 27.53 -6.11
CA ASP A 99 -20.67 28.58 -6.73
C ASP A 99 -19.54 29.07 -5.81
N ASN A 100 -19.64 28.83 -4.50
CA ASN A 100 -18.66 29.27 -3.50
C ASN A 100 -18.15 28.13 -2.57
N ALA A 101 -18.43 26.88 -2.94
CA ALA A 101 -17.94 25.72 -2.20
C ALA A 101 -16.41 25.70 -2.12
N GLU A 102 -15.88 25.18 -1.01
CA GLU A 102 -14.45 25.05 -0.83
C GLU A 102 -13.80 24.12 -1.86
N GLU A 103 -12.61 24.50 -2.33
CA GLU A 103 -11.78 23.65 -3.17
C GLU A 103 -10.94 22.70 -2.31
N LEU A 104 -11.34 21.43 -2.24
CA LEU A 104 -10.65 20.43 -1.41
C LEU A 104 -9.23 20.17 -1.89
N TRP A 105 -9.00 20.20 -3.20
CA TRP A 105 -7.68 20.04 -3.82
C TRP A 105 -6.77 21.28 -3.67
N LYS A 106 -7.12 22.25 -2.83
CA LYS A 106 -6.23 23.37 -2.46
C LYS A 106 -5.83 23.34 -0.98
N LYS A 107 -6.21 22.30 -0.23
CA LYS A 107 -5.94 22.23 1.21
C LYS A 107 -4.46 21.95 1.48
N PRO A 108 -3.82 22.65 2.44
CA PRO A 108 -2.37 22.59 2.65
C PRO A 108 -1.86 21.25 3.18
N PHE A 109 -2.75 20.41 3.72
CA PHE A 109 -2.42 19.06 4.19
C PHE A 109 -2.41 18.01 3.05
N LEU A 110 -2.94 18.36 1.87
CA LEU A 110 -2.75 17.57 0.67
C LEU A 110 -1.42 17.97 0.06
N LYS A 111 -0.60 17.00 -0.35
CA LYS A 111 0.58 17.35 -1.14
C LYS A 111 0.12 17.79 -2.52
N HIS A 112 0.64 18.92 -2.97
CA HIS A 112 0.49 19.38 -4.34
C HIS A 112 1.87 19.37 -5.00
N ASP A 113 2.31 18.20 -5.48
CA ASP A 113 3.40 18.03 -6.44
C ASP A 113 3.60 16.52 -6.73
N LYS A 114 3.99 16.03 -7.91
CA LYS A 114 4.22 16.59 -9.25
C LYS A 114 4.51 15.41 -10.19
N GLY A 115 4.10 15.52 -11.44
CA GLY A 115 4.82 14.85 -12.54
C GLY A 115 4.21 13.54 -13.00
N GLU A 116 3.48 13.63 -14.10
CA GLU A 116 3.52 12.64 -15.17
C GLU A 116 4.93 12.01 -15.28
N LYS A 117 4.94 10.68 -15.29
CA LYS A 117 5.84 9.92 -16.15
C LYS A 117 5.01 8.90 -16.90
#